data_AF-A0AA37DGB9-F1
#
_entry.id   AF-A0AA37DGB9-F1
#
_cell.length_a   1.000
_cell.length_b   1.000
_cell.length_c   1.000
_cell.angle_alpha   90.00
_cell.angle_beta   90.00
_cell.angle_gamma   90.00
#
_symmetry.space_group_name_H-M   'P 1'
#
loop_
_entity.id
_entity.type
_entity.pdbx_description
1 polymer ?
#
loop_
_entity_poly.entity_id
_entity_poly.type
_entity_poly.pdbx_seq_one_letter_code
_entity_poly.pdbx_strand_id
1 'polypeptide(L)'
;MAKTAEMSNFTFKMDKTTREQFSSLCNELGLTMSAAALALIKQAVRNQSMSFSLRDENGFTREEAAELMRRIHEVRNNDAARHSLMET
;
A
#
# COMPACT_ATOMS: atom_id res chain seq x y z
N MET A 1 -22.22 25.37 0.14
CA MET A 1 -21.07 26.10 -0.43
C MET A 1 -19.87 25.16 -0.39
N ALA A 2 -19.30 24.78 -1.52
CA ALA A 2 -18.09 23.95 -1.54
C ALA A 2 -16.94 24.79 -0.98
N LYS A 3 -16.36 24.38 0.16
CA LYS A 3 -15.21 25.04 0.76
C LYS A 3 -14.04 24.87 -0.21
N THR A 4 -13.64 25.93 -0.90
CA THR A 4 -12.43 25.93 -1.73
C THR A 4 -11.28 25.51 -0.83
N ALA A 5 -10.66 24.36 -1.13
CA ALA A 5 -9.54 23.87 -0.34
C ALA A 5 -8.35 24.81 -0.56
N GLU A 6 -7.93 25.51 0.50
CA GLU A 6 -6.71 26.29 0.50
C GLU A 6 -5.52 25.35 0.19
N MET A 7 -4.76 25.68 -0.85
CA MET A 7 -3.58 24.92 -1.24
C MET A 7 -2.34 25.47 -0.54
N SER A 8 -1.52 24.58 -0.02
CA SER A 8 -0.26 24.91 0.65
C SER A 8 0.91 24.25 -0.04
N ASN A 9 2.06 24.93 -0.08
CA ASN A 9 3.30 24.38 -0.62
C ASN A 9 3.97 23.44 0.39
N PHE A 10 4.54 22.35 -0.10
CA PHE A 10 5.29 21.38 0.70
C PHE A 10 6.64 21.11 0.04
N THR A 11 7.73 21.47 0.72
CA THR A 11 9.10 21.32 0.24
C THR A 11 9.92 20.56 1.27
N PHE A 12 10.62 19.52 0.84
CA PHE A 12 11.53 18.75 1.69
C PHE A 12 12.82 18.44 0.94
N LYS A 13 13.90 18.21 1.69
CA LYS A 13 15.20 17.80 1.15
C LYS A 13 15.28 16.29 1.10
N MET A 14 15.92 15.77 0.07
CA MET A 14 16.08 14.35 -0.21
C MET A 14 17.44 14.14 -0.90
N ASP A 15 18.09 13.00 -0.64
CA ASP A 15 19.30 12.62 -1.36
C ASP A 15 19.04 12.46 -2.87
N LYS A 16 20.04 12.78 -3.68
CA LYS A 16 19.93 12.70 -5.13
C LYS A 16 19.55 11.30 -5.61
N THR A 17 20.15 10.26 -5.03
CA THR A 17 19.92 8.86 -5.42
C THR A 17 18.47 8.46 -5.17
N THR A 18 17.94 8.77 -3.98
CA THR A 18 16.54 8.51 -3.62
C THR A 18 15.58 9.27 -4.53
N ARG A 19 15.93 10.50 -4.93
CA ARG A 19 15.12 11.29 -5.87
C ARG A 19 15.00 10.60 -7.22
N GLU A 20 16.12 10.14 -7.76
CA GLU A 20 16.16 9.48 -9.06
C GLU A 20 15.40 8.15 -9.03
N GLN A 21 15.60 7.34 -7.98
CA GLN A 21 14.85 6.10 -7.79
C GLN A 21 13.33 6.35 -7.68
N PHE A 22 12.92 7.33 -6.88
CA PHE A 22 11.50 7.67 -6.74
C PHE A 22 10.90 8.22 -8.04
N SER A 23 11.68 8.98 -8.82
CA SER A 23 11.27 9.48 -10.14
C SER A 23 11.03 8.34 -11.11
N SER A 24 11.93 7.35 -11.18
CA SER A 24 11.77 6.17 -12.04
C SER A 24 10.54 5.36 -11.63
N LEU A 25 10.37 5.10 -10.34
CA LEU A 25 9.20 4.38 -9.82
C LEU A 25 7.88 5.07 -10.18
N CYS A 26 7.81 6.41 -10.03
CA CYS A 26 6.62 7.16 -10.40
C CYS A 26 6.32 7.05 -11.90
N ASN A 27 7.35 7.07 -12.74
CA ASN A 27 7.20 6.98 -14.19
C ASN A 27 6.70 5.59 -14.63
N GLU A 28 7.20 4.51 -14.02
CA GLU A 28 6.70 3.15 -14.26
C GLU A 28 5.23 2.99 -13.87
N LEU A 29 4.79 3.71 -12.82
CA LEU A 29 3.40 3.72 -12.37
C LEU A 29 2.51 4.72 -13.16
N GLY A 30 3.06 5.48 -14.11
CA GLY A 30 2.32 6.49 -14.87
C GLY A 30 1.89 7.70 -14.03
N LEU A 31 2.61 8.01 -12.95
CA LEU A 31 2.30 9.07 -12.00
C LEU A 31 3.40 10.14 -11.99
N THR A 32 3.03 11.37 -11.63
CA THR A 32 4.02 12.39 -11.27
C THR A 32 4.47 12.19 -9.82
N MET A 33 5.71 12.58 -9.51
CA MET A 33 6.25 12.50 -8.13
C MET A 33 5.35 13.24 -7.13
N SER A 34 4.79 14.39 -7.52
CA SER A 34 3.88 15.16 -6.67
C SER A 34 2.55 14.43 -6.42
N ALA A 35 2.00 13.74 -7.43
CA ALA A 35 0.78 12.95 -7.27
C ALA A 35 1.02 11.75 -6.35
N ALA A 36 2.14 11.05 -6.52
CA ALA A 36 2.53 9.93 -5.66
C ALA A 36 2.75 10.37 -4.21
N ALA A 37 3.47 11.48 -3.99
CA ALA A 37 3.67 12.04 -2.65
C ALA A 37 2.35 12.48 -2.00
N LEU A 38 1.46 13.13 -2.76
CA LEU A 38 0.15 13.53 -2.26
C LEU A 38 -0.71 12.31 -1.89
N ALA A 39 -0.68 11.26 -2.69
CA ALA A 39 -1.40 10.01 -2.40
C ALA A 39 -0.91 9.37 -1.09
N LEU A 40 0.41 9.32 -0.90
CA LEU A 40 1.03 8.82 0.33
C LEU A 40 0.59 9.64 1.55
N ILE A 41 0.65 10.97 1.46
CA ILE A 41 0.25 11.86 2.56
C ILE A 41 -1.25 11.68 2.87
N LYS A 42 -2.11 11.63 1.85
CA LYS A 42 -3.56 11.39 2.02
C LYS A 42 -3.83 10.05 2.69
N GLN A 43 -3.11 9.01 2.31
CA GLN A 43 -3.25 7.68 2.93
C GLN A 43 -2.82 7.71 4.40
N ALA A 44 -1.69 8.34 4.70
CA ALA A 44 -1.21 8.48 6.08
C ALA A 44 -2.20 9.24 6.97
N VAL A 45 -2.77 10.34 6.46
CA VAL A 45 -3.81 11.12 7.16
C VAL A 45 -5.08 10.30 7.36
N ARG A 46 -5.54 9.59 6.32
CA ARG A 46 -6.76 8.75 6.38
C ARG A 46 -6.64 7.64 7.42
N ASN A 47 -5.46 7.04 7.52
CA ASN A 47 -5.21 5.91 8.42
C ASN A 47 -4.72 6.36 9.81
N GLN A 48 -4.52 7.67 10.03
CA GLN A 48 -3.86 8.24 11.21
C GLN A 48 -2.57 7.50 11.60
N SER A 49 -1.84 6.98 10.61
CA SER A 49 -0.69 6.11 10.80
C SER A 49 0.32 6.33 9.69
N MET A 50 1.59 6.42 10.07
CA MET A 50 2.72 6.55 9.15
C MET A 50 3.45 5.21 9.04
N SER A 51 2.68 4.15 8.79
CA SER A 51 3.19 2.79 8.67
C SER A 51 3.63 2.52 7.23
N PHE A 52 4.96 2.47 7.03
CA PHE A 52 5.55 1.95 5.81
C PHE A 52 5.61 0.43 5.93
N SER A 53 4.68 -0.27 5.28
CA SER A 53 4.76 -1.72 5.16
C SER A 53 5.65 -2.05 3.97
N LEU A 54 6.76 -2.77 4.21
CA LEU A 54 7.47 -3.45 3.13
C LEU A 54 6.53 -4.51 2.57
N ARG A 55 5.97 -4.21 1.41
CA ARG A 55 5.07 -5.10 0.68
C ARG A 55 5.85 -5.78 -0.42
N ASP A 56 5.60 -7.07 -0.58
CA ASP A 56 6.17 -7.88 -1.65
C ASP A 56 5.54 -7.51 -3.02
N GLU A 57 6.01 -8.10 -4.13
CA GLU A 57 5.48 -7.87 -5.49
C GLU A 57 3.95 -8.07 -5.57
N ASN A 58 3.41 -8.91 -4.69
CA ASN A 58 1.98 -9.20 -4.58
C ASN A 58 1.20 -8.25 -3.63
N GLY A 59 1.83 -7.24 -3.05
CA GLY A 59 1.19 -6.26 -2.16
C GLY A 59 0.96 -6.73 -0.71
N PHE A 60 1.42 -7.94 -0.35
CA PHE A 60 1.30 -8.48 1.01
C PHE A 60 2.48 -8.06 1.88
N THR A 61 2.22 -7.82 3.18
CA THR A 61 3.30 -7.81 4.17
C THR A 61 3.87 -9.21 4.36
N ARG A 62 5.10 -9.31 4.89
CA ARG A 62 5.74 -10.60 5.14
C ARG A 62 4.92 -11.51 6.05
N GLU A 63 4.20 -10.93 7.02
CA GLU A 63 3.31 -11.65 7.92
C GLU A 63 2.05 -12.13 7.19
N GLU A 64 1.43 -11.28 6.37
CA GLU A 64 0.27 -11.66 5.55
C GLU A 64 0.61 -12.76 4.54
N ALA A 65 1.79 -12.69 3.91
CA ALA A 65 2.26 -13.72 2.98
C ALA A 65 2.49 -15.05 3.70
N ALA A 66 3.07 -15.01 4.91
CA ALA A 66 3.29 -16.22 5.72
C ALA A 66 1.97 -16.87 6.15
N GLU A 67 0.99 -16.06 6.59
CA GLU A 67 -0.36 -16.54 6.93
C GLU A 67 -1.09 -17.10 5.71
N LEU A 68 -0.97 -16.45 4.55
CA LEU A 68 -1.55 -16.93 3.31
C LEU A 68 -0.94 -18.29 2.90
N MET A 69 0.38 -18.43 2.99
CA MET A 69 1.07 -19.69 2.73
C MET A 69 0.65 -20.80 3.70
N ARG A 70 0.50 -20.48 4.99
CA ARG A 70 0.00 -21.42 6.00
C ARG A 70 -1.39 -21.94 5.62
N ARG A 71 -2.33 -21.06 5.29
CA ARG A 71 -3.69 -21.45 4.91
C ARG A 71 -3.72 -22.29 3.63
N ILE A 72 -2.89 -21.95 2.63
CA ILE A 72 -2.76 -22.77 1.41
C ILE A 72 -2.31 -24.19 1.76
N HIS A 73 -1.39 -24.33 2.72
CA HIS A 73 -0.92 -25.63 3.19
C HIS A 73 -2.02 -26.42 3.92
N GLU A 74 -2.78 -25.77 4.80
CA GLU A 74 -3.91 -26.37 5.53
C GLU A 74 -5.01 -26.87 4.55
N VAL A 75 -5.33 -26.08 3.53
CA VAL A 75 -6.29 -26.48 2.47
C VAL A 75 -5.76 -27.66 1.65
N ARG A 76 -4.48 -27.63 1.25
CA ARG A 76 -3.86 -28.74 0.49
C ARG A 76 -3.82 -30.04 1.28
N ASN A 77 -3.61 -29.96 2.59
CA ASN A 77 -3.57 -31.12 3.48
C ASN A 77 -4.98 -31.59 3.92
N ASN A 78 -6.05 -31.00 3.38
CA ASN A 78 -7.44 -31.30 3.73
C ASN A 78 -7.81 -31.02 5.21
N ASP A 79 -6.98 -30.24 5.92
CA ASP A 79 -7.19 -29.88 7.33
C ASP A 79 -8.04 -28.60 7.50
N ALA A 80 -8.32 -27.91 6.39
CA ALA A 80 -9.12 -26.70 6.40
C ALA A 80 -10.58 -27.00 6.78
N ALA A 81 -11.08 -26.24 7.78
CA ALA A 81 -12.47 -26.30 8.21
C ALA A 81 -13.42 -26.05 7.03
N ARG A 82 -14.18 -27.08 6.64
CA ARG A 82 -15.15 -27.02 5.55
C ARG A 82 -16.44 -26.41 6.08
N HIS A 83 -16.69 -25.15 5.77
CA HIS A 83 -17.94 -24.49 6.13
C HIS A 83 -18.95 -24.69 4.99
N SER A 84 -20.16 -25.12 5.32
CA SER A 84 -21.26 -25.21 4.36
C SER A 84 -21.68 -23.80 3.92
N LEU A 85 -21.97 -23.61 2.62
CA LEU A 85 -22.68 -22.40 2.18
C LEU A 85 -24.04 -22.37 2.90
N MET A 86 -24.29 -21.30 3.64
CA MET A 86 -25.64 -21.00 4.12
C MET A 86 -26.36 -20.27 3.00
N GLU A 87 -27.28 -20.98 2.35
CA GLU A 87 -28.26 -20.37 1.46
C GLU A 87 -29.32 -19.69 2.35
N THR A 88 -29.49 -18.38 2.19
CA THR A 88 -30.57 -17.59 2.83
C THR A 88 -31.57 -17.20 1.76
#